data_AF-A0A915JYD2-F1
#
_entry.id   AF-A0A915JYD2-F1
#
_cell.length_a   1.000
_cell.length_b   1.000
_cell.length_c   1.000
_cell.angle_alpha   90.00
_cell.angle_beta   90.00
_cell.angle_gamma   90.00
#
_symmetry.space_group_name_H-M   'P 1'
#
loop_
_entity.id
_entity.type
_entity.pdbx_description
1 polymer ?
#
loop_
_entity_poly.entity_id
_entity_poly.type
_entity_poly.pdbx_seq_one_letter_code
_entity_poly.pdbx_strand_id
1 'polypeptide(L)'
;MQSSIKTKENSPYNVLNGQASHPEVPQSCLNANYGGVTHHPLQKKSKSTWTAWSAWSPCSATCGAGFKSRTRQCYDVKSYRKTKYCDGIEAEKQSCSDKECSFLSTSNMRKRYSTSTADWFKKGATPI
;
A
#
# COMPACT_ATOMS: atom_id res chain seq x y z
N MET A 1 8.67 -32.31 -0.90
CA MET A 1 8.89 -30.85 -0.86
C MET A 1 7.52 -30.17 -0.89
N GLN A 2 7.38 -29.07 -0.15
CA GLN A 2 6.21 -28.17 -0.04
C GLN A 2 5.11 -28.69 0.91
N SER A 3 5.16 -28.35 2.21
CA SER A 3 4.96 -27.05 2.88
C SER A 3 3.49 -26.76 3.16
N SER A 4 3.13 -27.09 4.40
CA SER A 4 1.89 -26.77 5.09
C SER A 4 1.55 -25.29 5.05
N ILE A 5 0.31 -24.95 4.73
CA ILE A 5 -0.27 -23.64 5.04
C ILE A 5 -1.25 -23.88 6.19
N LYS A 6 -0.82 -23.61 7.41
CA LYS A 6 -1.72 -23.49 8.57
C LYS A 6 -2.46 -22.16 8.48
N THR A 7 -3.77 -22.28 8.59
CA THR A 7 -4.81 -21.27 8.72
C THR A 7 -4.57 -20.28 9.86
N LYS A 8 -4.94 -19.01 9.66
CA LYS A 8 -5.61 -18.18 10.67
C LYS A 8 -6.59 -17.21 10.01
N GLU A 9 -7.80 -17.25 10.54
CA GLU A 9 -8.99 -16.48 10.23
C GLU A 9 -8.79 -14.96 10.23
N ASN A 10 -9.53 -14.26 9.37
CA ASN A 10 -10.54 -13.28 9.78
C ASN A 10 -11.17 -12.61 8.55
N SER A 11 -12.17 -13.25 7.98
CA SER A 11 -13.20 -12.57 7.20
C SER A 11 -14.54 -13.10 7.70
N PRO A 12 -15.45 -12.25 8.21
CA PRO A 12 -16.51 -12.67 9.13
C PRO A 12 -17.70 -13.36 8.44
N TYR A 13 -17.59 -13.71 7.16
CA TYR A 13 -18.70 -14.26 6.40
C TYR A 13 -18.50 -15.75 6.16
N ASN A 14 -18.99 -16.55 7.12
CA ASN A 14 -19.32 -17.94 6.88
C ASN A 14 -20.63 -17.99 6.09
N VAL A 15 -20.53 -18.23 4.79
CA VAL A 15 -21.70 -18.34 3.91
C VAL A 15 -22.27 -19.74 4.02
N LEU A 16 -23.02 -20.00 5.09
CA LEU A 16 -23.89 -21.18 5.16
C LEU A 16 -25.28 -20.77 4.68
N ASN A 17 -25.73 -21.39 3.59
CA ASN A 17 -27.08 -21.26 3.04
C ASN A 17 -27.52 -19.84 2.64
N GLY A 18 -26.59 -19.03 2.11
CA GLY A 18 -26.93 -17.94 1.19
C GLY A 18 -27.69 -16.74 1.75
N GLN A 19 -27.71 -16.51 3.08
CA GLN A 19 -28.38 -15.34 3.63
C GLN A 19 -27.48 -14.60 4.63
N ALA A 20 -26.92 -13.47 4.21
CA ALA A 20 -26.22 -12.53 5.08
C ALA A 20 -27.23 -11.52 5.64
N SER A 21 -27.66 -11.71 6.89
CA SER A 21 -28.47 -10.74 7.62
C SER A 21 -27.55 -9.70 8.27
N HIS A 22 -27.51 -8.49 7.72
CA HIS A 22 -26.98 -7.32 8.43
C HIS A 22 -28.14 -6.34 8.66
N PRO A 23 -28.40 -5.91 9.91
CA PRO A 23 -29.41 -4.90 10.18
C PRO A 23 -28.88 -3.52 9.75
N GLU A 24 -29.78 -2.70 9.21
CA GLU A 24 -29.56 -1.32 8.71
C GLU A 24 -28.94 -1.17 7.32
N VAL A 25 -29.60 -1.79 6.34
CA VAL A 25 -29.50 -1.34 4.95
C VAL A 25 -30.40 -0.10 4.76
N PRO A 26 -29.89 1.04 4.25
CA PRO A 26 -30.71 2.22 3.96
C PRO A 26 -31.85 1.88 2.99
N GLN A 27 -33.04 2.47 3.22
CA GLN A 27 -34.25 2.22 2.42
C GLN A 27 -34.09 2.50 0.91
N SER A 28 -33.02 3.18 0.49
CA SER A 28 -32.68 3.34 -0.92
C SER A 28 -32.28 2.04 -1.62
N CYS A 29 -31.91 0.99 -0.90
CA CYS A 29 -31.52 -0.29 -1.48
C CYS A 29 -32.64 -1.34 -1.49
N LEU A 30 -33.75 -1.12 -0.77
CA LEU A 30 -34.82 -2.12 -0.62
C LEU A 30 -35.72 -2.25 -1.85
N ASN A 31 -35.58 -1.34 -2.82
CA ASN A 31 -36.32 -1.34 -4.09
C ASN A 31 -35.41 -1.57 -5.30
N ALA A 32 -34.18 -2.04 -5.08
CA ALA A 32 -33.34 -2.51 -6.16
C ALA A 32 -33.90 -3.85 -6.66
N ASN A 33 -34.86 -3.78 -7.56
CA ASN A 33 -35.15 -4.88 -8.47
C ASN A 33 -33.80 -5.25 -9.10
N TYR A 34 -33.23 -6.42 -8.76
CA TYR A 34 -32.13 -7.03 -9.50
C TYR A 34 -32.59 -7.51 -10.90
N GLY A 35 -33.53 -6.78 -11.50
CA GLY A 35 -34.01 -6.92 -12.86
C GLY A 35 -33.24 -5.93 -13.72
N GLY A 36 -32.25 -6.44 -14.44
CA GLY A 36 -31.57 -5.70 -15.49
C GLY A 36 -30.12 -5.39 -15.18
N VAL A 37 -29.27 -6.43 -15.03
CA VAL A 37 -27.96 -6.31 -15.66
C VAL A 37 -28.23 -6.25 -17.16
N THR A 38 -28.42 -5.05 -17.69
CA THR A 38 -28.24 -4.87 -19.12
C THR A 38 -26.83 -5.36 -19.40
N HIS A 39 -26.72 -6.54 -20.00
CA HIS A 39 -25.49 -6.94 -20.67
C HIS A 39 -25.28 -5.86 -21.73
N HIS A 40 -24.52 -4.83 -21.35
CA HIS A 40 -24.06 -3.82 -22.27
C HIS A 40 -23.37 -4.59 -23.38
N PRO A 41 -23.77 -4.38 -24.65
CA PRO A 41 -23.24 -5.15 -25.76
C PRO A 41 -21.73 -5.06 -25.66
N LEU A 42 -21.10 -6.25 -25.52
CA LEU A 42 -19.68 -6.48 -25.26
C LEU A 42 -18.89 -5.22 -25.57
N GLN A 43 -18.63 -4.38 -24.54
CA GLN A 43 -17.80 -3.19 -24.71
C GLN A 43 -16.55 -3.71 -25.39
N LYS A 44 -16.42 -3.40 -26.67
CA LYS A 44 -15.51 -4.07 -27.58
C LYS A 44 -14.13 -3.73 -27.05
N LYS A 45 -13.54 -4.62 -26.22
CA LYS A 45 -12.32 -4.37 -25.44
C LYS A 45 -11.31 -3.79 -26.41
N SER A 46 -11.16 -2.48 -26.36
CA SER A 46 -10.30 -1.80 -27.31
C SER A 46 -8.90 -2.22 -26.95
N LYS A 47 -8.14 -2.67 -27.95
CA LYS A 47 -6.76 -3.07 -27.71
C LYS A 47 -6.05 -1.86 -27.09
N SER A 48 -5.47 -2.06 -25.92
CA SER A 48 -4.76 -1.04 -25.16
C SER A 48 -3.31 -1.47 -25.03
N THR A 49 -2.40 -0.50 -24.93
CA THR A 49 -0.98 -0.78 -24.77
C THR A 49 -0.37 0.16 -23.74
N TRP A 50 0.58 -0.38 -22.99
CA TRP A 50 1.44 0.40 -22.12
C TRP A 50 2.54 1.09 -22.94
N THR A 51 2.92 2.29 -22.52
CA THR A 51 4.21 2.87 -22.89
C THR A 51 5.35 2.11 -22.23
N ALA A 52 6.58 2.39 -22.66
CA ALA A 52 7.74 2.06 -21.85
C ALA A 52 7.61 2.66 -20.45
N TRP A 53 8.17 1.97 -19.46
CA TRP A 53 8.34 2.52 -18.12
C TRP A 53 9.25 3.74 -18.17
N SER A 54 8.96 4.73 -17.34
CA SER A 54 9.91 5.77 -17.01
C SER A 54 11.15 5.17 -16.36
N ALA A 55 12.24 5.94 -16.34
CA ALA A 55 13.33 5.65 -15.43
C ALA A 55 12.81 5.61 -13.98
N TRP A 56 13.50 4.84 -13.15
CA TRP A 56 13.29 4.90 -11.71
C TRP A 56 13.66 6.28 -11.18
N SER A 57 12.89 6.79 -10.23
CA SER A 57 13.26 7.96 -9.44
C SER A 57 14.55 7.66 -8.66
N PRO A 58 15.28 8.70 -8.22
CA PRO A 58 16.27 8.55 -7.16
C PRO A 58 15.66 7.89 -5.92
N CYS A 59 16.50 7.27 -5.11
CA CYS A 59 16.07 6.75 -3.81
C CYS A 59 15.60 7.91 -2.92
N SER A 60 14.47 7.74 -2.23
CA SER A 60 13.92 8.76 -1.33
C SER A 60 14.84 9.09 -0.15
N ALA A 61 15.79 8.21 0.15
CA ALA A 61 16.78 8.37 1.21
C ALA A 61 18.19 8.31 0.62
N THR A 62 19.08 9.15 1.13
CA THR A 62 20.51 9.17 0.75
C THR A 62 21.38 8.29 1.65
N CYS A 63 20.78 7.74 2.71
CA CYS A 63 21.33 6.72 3.58
C CYS A 63 20.18 5.86 4.16
N GLY A 64 20.47 4.63 4.56
CA GLY A 64 19.51 3.70 5.10
C GLY A 64 18.46 3.25 4.07
N ALA A 65 17.32 2.77 4.58
CA ALA A 65 16.22 2.31 3.75
C ALA A 65 15.41 3.47 3.15
N GLY A 66 15.10 3.37 1.87
CA GLY A 66 14.25 4.29 1.14
C GLY A 66 13.44 3.58 0.07
N PHE A 67 12.79 4.37 -0.79
CA PHE A 67 12.02 3.86 -1.92
C PHE A 67 12.30 4.65 -3.18
N LYS A 68 12.18 3.98 -4.33
CA LYS A 68 12.16 4.58 -5.65
C LYS A 68 10.87 4.19 -6.37
N SER A 69 10.43 5.03 -7.29
CA SER A 69 9.20 4.81 -8.07
C SER A 69 9.44 4.96 -9.56
N ARG A 70 8.60 4.33 -10.37
CA ARG A 70 8.54 4.54 -11.82
C ARG A 70 7.08 4.50 -12.28
N THR A 71 6.80 5.11 -13.42
CA THR A 71 5.45 5.18 -13.97
C THR A 71 5.44 4.83 -15.46
N ARG A 72 4.28 4.43 -15.96
CA ARG A 72 4.01 4.23 -17.38
C ARG A 72 2.60 4.69 -17.68
N GLN A 73 2.29 4.93 -18.94
CA GLN A 73 0.99 5.40 -19.37
C GLN A 73 0.30 4.34 -20.23
N CYS A 74 -1.01 4.22 -20.08
CA CYS A 74 -1.83 3.31 -20.87
C CYS A 74 -2.56 4.10 -21.96
N TYR A 75 -2.46 3.62 -23.19
CA TYR A 75 -3.10 4.23 -24.35
C TYR A 75 -3.98 3.23 -25.08
N ASP A 76 -5.10 3.74 -25.57
CA ASP A 76 -5.97 3.02 -26.49
C ASP A 76 -5.34 3.02 -27.89
N VAL A 77 -5.19 1.85 -28.53
CA VAL A 77 -4.46 1.79 -29.81
C VAL A 77 -5.22 2.40 -30.99
N LYS A 78 -6.52 2.65 -30.86
CA LYS A 78 -7.35 3.19 -31.95
C LYS A 78 -7.48 4.70 -31.86
N SER A 79 -7.73 5.20 -30.66
CA SER A 79 -7.94 6.63 -30.39
C SER A 79 -6.66 7.35 -29.99
N TYR A 80 -5.59 6.63 -29.65
CA TYR A 80 -4.33 7.17 -29.11
C TYR A 80 -4.54 8.07 -27.88
N ARG A 81 -5.67 7.92 -27.20
CA ARG A 81 -6.00 8.63 -25.97
C ARG A 81 -5.56 7.82 -24.76
N LYS A 82 -5.18 8.53 -23.69
CA LYS A 82 -4.89 7.90 -22.40
C LYS A 82 -6.14 7.15 -21.93
N THR A 83 -5.96 5.91 -21.49
CA THR A 83 -7.05 5.05 -21.02
C THR A 83 -6.65 4.28 -19.77
N LYS A 84 -7.63 3.60 -19.13
CA LYS A 84 -7.43 2.75 -17.95
C LYS A 84 -7.62 1.25 -18.24
N TYR A 85 -7.80 0.89 -19.52
CA TYR A 85 -8.10 -0.48 -19.94
C TYR A 85 -6.87 -1.37 -20.14
N CYS A 86 -5.67 -0.95 -19.73
CA CYS A 86 -4.51 -1.83 -19.75
C CYS A 86 -4.51 -2.70 -18.51
N ASP A 87 -4.22 -3.99 -18.70
CA ASP A 87 -4.07 -4.92 -17.59
C ASP A 87 -2.75 -4.63 -16.83
N GLY A 88 -2.82 -4.49 -15.51
CA GLY A 88 -1.69 -4.18 -14.62
C GLY A 88 -1.65 -2.74 -14.07
N ILE A 89 -0.57 -2.39 -13.38
CA ILE A 89 -0.43 -1.10 -12.66
C ILE A 89 0.23 0.00 -13.51
N GLU A 90 -0.16 1.25 -13.29
CA GLU A 90 0.43 2.44 -13.95
C GLU A 90 1.67 2.99 -13.21
N ALA A 91 1.80 2.67 -11.92
CA ALA A 91 2.88 3.12 -11.07
C ALA A 91 3.43 1.96 -10.25
N GLU A 92 4.75 1.91 -10.12
CA GLU A 92 5.46 0.89 -9.36
C GLU A 92 6.38 1.56 -8.33
N LYS A 93 6.50 0.93 -7.15
CA LYS A 93 7.36 1.39 -6.06
C LYS A 93 8.21 0.22 -5.58
N GLN A 94 9.51 0.45 -5.43
CA GLN A 94 10.48 -0.56 -4.99
C GLN A 94 11.33 0.00 -3.84
N SER A 95 11.69 -0.86 -2.88
CA SER A 95 12.66 -0.50 -1.85
C SER A 95 14.06 -0.29 -2.44
N CYS A 96 14.80 0.63 -1.85
CA CYS A 96 16.22 0.86 -2.11
C CYS A 96 16.94 1.07 -0.79
N SER A 97 18.23 0.75 -0.77
CA SER A 97 19.09 1.03 0.38
C SER A 97 20.46 1.36 -0.17
N ASP A 98 20.92 2.58 0.11
CA ASP A 98 22.23 3.04 -0.30
C ASP A 98 23.26 2.63 0.77
N LYS A 99 23.82 3.61 1.47
CA LYS A 99 24.77 3.42 2.56
C LYS A 99 24.08 3.47 3.91
N GLU A 100 24.61 2.76 4.89
CA GLU A 100 24.14 2.88 6.28
C GLU A 100 24.20 4.33 6.76
N CYS A 101 23.17 4.77 7.49
CA CYS A 101 23.17 6.09 8.09
C CYS A 101 24.13 6.11 9.29
N SER A 102 25.18 6.94 9.22
CA SER A 102 26.16 7.09 10.31
C SER A 102 25.55 7.56 11.64
N PHE A 103 24.37 8.21 11.59
CA PHE A 103 23.61 8.63 12.77
C PHE A 103 23.02 7.47 13.57
N LEU A 104 22.79 6.31 12.92
CA LEU A 104 22.21 5.11 13.54
C LEU A 104 23.26 4.07 13.93
N SER A 105 24.56 4.39 13.77
CA SER A 105 25.61 3.53 14.33
C SER A 105 25.42 3.47 15.85
N THR A 106 25.10 2.28 16.33
CA THR A 106 24.90 1.91 17.74
C THR A 106 26.10 2.25 18.63
N SER A 107 27.23 2.66 18.04
CA SER A 107 28.37 3.27 18.73
C SER A 107 28.05 4.63 19.39
N ASN A 108 27.07 5.39 18.87
CA ASN A 108 26.68 6.71 19.40
C ASN A 108 25.30 6.76 20.09
N MET A 109 24.44 5.74 19.91
CA MET A 109 23.18 5.66 20.67
C MET A 109 23.40 5.39 22.17
N ARG A 110 24.47 4.68 22.55
CA ARG A 110 24.83 4.48 23.97
C ARG A 110 25.32 5.74 24.68
N LYS A 111 25.71 6.79 23.94
CA LYS A 111 26.23 8.02 24.56
C LYS A 111 25.23 9.16 24.61
N ARG A 112 24.19 9.19 23.77
CA ARG A 112 23.22 10.31 23.73
C ARG A 112 21.84 10.04 24.32
N TYR A 113 21.47 8.77 24.57
CA TYR A 113 20.24 8.45 25.32
C TYR A 113 20.51 7.97 26.75
N SER A 114 21.78 8.00 27.20
CA SER A 114 22.16 7.63 28.57
C SER A 114 21.90 8.74 29.60
N THR A 115 21.37 9.90 29.24
CA THR A 115 20.73 10.77 30.23
C THR A 115 19.32 10.24 30.48
N SER A 116 19.29 9.03 31.06
CA SER A 116 18.16 8.53 31.81
C SER A 116 17.74 9.64 32.77
N THR A 117 16.44 9.87 32.91
CA THR A 117 15.81 10.80 33.84
C THR A 117 16.10 10.50 35.33
N ALA A 118 17.18 9.78 35.64
CA ALA A 118 17.61 9.33 36.96
C ALA A 118 18.74 10.18 37.59
N ASP A 119 19.25 11.21 36.91
CA ASP A 119 20.38 12.03 37.41
C ASP A 119 19.99 13.25 38.28
N TRP A 120 18.72 13.40 38.66
CA TRP A 120 18.30 14.47 39.57
C TRP A 120 18.54 14.14 41.05
N PHE A 121 18.67 12.86 41.41
CA PHE A 121 18.87 12.44 42.80
C PHE A 121 20.32 12.52 43.29
N LYS A 122 21.31 12.66 42.39
CA LYS A 122 22.74 12.62 42.77
C LYS A 122 23.40 13.98 42.97
N LYS A 123 22.76 15.06 42.54
CA LYS A 123 23.28 16.41 42.77
C LYS A 123 22.33 17.12 43.72
N GLY A 124 22.60 16.97 45.02
CA GLY A 124 21.97 17.74 46.09
C GLY A 124 22.27 19.22 45.92
N ALA A 125 21.53 19.87 45.02
CA ALA A 125 21.46 21.31 44.90
C ALA A 125 20.20 21.75 45.64
N THR A 126 20.37 22.26 46.85
CA THR A 126 19.35 22.97 47.61
C THR A 126 18.95 24.23 46.83
N PRO A 127 17.66 24.43 46.47
CA PRO A 127 17.19 25.71 45.94
C PRO A 127 17.27 26.78 47.04
N ILE A 128 17.73 27.97 46.65
CA ILE A 128 17.72 29.20 47.47
C ILE A 128 16.33 29.83 47.36
#